data_AF-A0A7X7IPK2-F1
#
_entry.id   AF-A0A7X7IPK2-F1
#
_cell.length_a   1.000
_cell.length_b   1.000
_cell.length_c   1.000
_cell.angle_alpha   90.00
_cell.angle_beta   90.00
_cell.angle_gamma   90.00
#
_symmetry.space_group_name_H-M   'P 1'
#
loop_
_entity.id
_entity.type
_entity.pdbx_description
1 polymer ?
#
loop_
_entity_poly.entity_id
_entity_poly.type
_entity_poly.pdbx_seq_one_letter_code
_entity_poly.pdbx_strand_id
1 'polypeptide(L)'
;DGWFNLSGEIIVTLENQKVPNPHKEVWIQFVWEPQSPGNVPIVQLLEPELQDPSTIPLVRTVLWQTDSATNTWRTVYHDVWHLDIHPNPDFETISIRGGINIDELVIDTWCVPIPEPGLIAACGSAALCLLAVRRRRR
;
A
#
# COMPACT_ATOMS: atom_id res chain seq x y z
N ASP A 1 0.15 -25.30 -4.86
CA ASP A 1 -0.21 -24.92 -6.24
C ASP A 1 -1.71 -24.75 -6.34
N GLY A 2 -2.19 -23.54 -6.04
CA GLY A 2 -3.61 -23.23 -6.00
C GLY A 2 -3.81 -21.83 -6.53
N TRP A 3 -3.83 -21.69 -7.86
CA TRP A 3 -4.19 -20.44 -8.52
C TRP A 3 -5.63 -20.10 -8.13
N PHE A 4 -5.85 -18.96 -7.47
CA PHE A 4 -7.20 -18.46 -7.25
C PHE A 4 -7.66 -17.77 -8.53
N ASN A 5 -8.54 -18.43 -9.27
CA ASN A 5 -9.29 -17.74 -10.32
C ASN A 5 -10.22 -16.73 -9.64
N LEU A 6 -9.81 -15.47 -9.59
CA LEU A 6 -10.72 -14.40 -9.27
C LEU A 6 -11.68 -14.22 -10.42
N SER A 7 -12.89 -14.72 -10.23
CA SER A 7 -14.03 -14.43 -11.10
C SER A 7 -14.71 -13.13 -10.66
N GLY A 8 -13.99 -12.00 -10.65
CA GLY A 8 -14.59 -10.68 -10.47
C GLY A 8 -13.76 -9.68 -9.69
N GLU A 9 -13.87 -9.71 -8.36
CA GLU A 9 -13.45 -8.62 -7.48
C GLU A 9 -13.05 -9.18 -6.10
N ILE A 10 -11.92 -8.71 -5.59
CA ILE A 10 -11.55 -8.85 -4.17
C ILE A 10 -11.93 -7.55 -3.49
N ILE A 11 -12.65 -7.65 -2.38
CA ILE A 11 -12.85 -6.55 -1.45
C ILE A 11 -12.17 -6.91 -0.14
N VAL A 12 -11.27 -6.05 0.32
CA VAL A 12 -10.57 -6.20 1.60
C VAL A 12 -10.91 -5.02 2.48
N THR A 13 -11.39 -5.30 3.69
CA THR A 13 -11.56 -4.30 4.74
C THR A 13 -10.40 -4.40 5.71
N LEU A 14 -9.76 -3.27 5.97
CA LEU A 14 -8.59 -3.13 6.81
C LEU A 14 -8.96 -2.26 8.01
N GLU A 15 -8.82 -2.82 9.22
CA GLU A 15 -9.06 -2.06 10.44
C GLU A 15 -7.85 -1.17 10.77
N ASN A 16 -8.12 -0.02 11.39
CA ASN A 16 -7.06 0.85 11.91
C ASN A 16 -6.73 0.52 13.37
N GLN A 17 -5.55 0.94 13.81
CA GLN A 17 -5.21 0.93 15.23
C GLN A 17 -6.04 1.97 16.00
N LYS A 18 -6.38 1.66 17.25
CA LYS A 18 -7.17 2.55 18.14
C LYS A 18 -6.54 3.92 18.39
N VAL A 19 -5.25 4.07 18.11
CA VAL A 19 -4.53 5.33 18.29
C VAL A 19 -4.63 6.14 17.00
N PRO A 20 -5.23 7.34 17.01
CA PRO A 20 -5.33 8.18 15.82
C PRO A 20 -3.93 8.59 15.37
N ASN A 21 -3.52 8.10 14.21
CA ASN A 21 -2.30 8.54 13.54
C ASN A 21 -2.65 9.58 12.46
N PRO A 22 -1.73 10.49 12.09
CA PRO A 22 -1.97 11.50 11.08
C PRO A 22 -2.32 10.91 9.72
N HIS A 23 -1.71 9.76 9.38
CA HIS A 23 -1.94 9.06 8.12
C HIS A 23 -1.61 7.58 8.20
N LYS A 24 -2.04 6.88 7.15
CA LYS A 24 -1.82 5.45 6.97
C LYS A 24 -1.35 5.19 5.55
N GLU A 25 -0.27 4.44 5.43
CA GLU A 25 0.20 3.90 4.17
C GLU A 25 -0.34 2.48 3.99
N VAL A 26 -0.81 2.18 2.78
CA VAL A 26 -1.21 0.84 2.38
C VAL A 26 -0.41 0.43 1.15
N TRP A 27 0.29 -0.69 1.29
CA TRP A 27 1.09 -1.31 0.24
C TRP A 27 0.40 -2.59 -0.21
N ILE A 28 0.10 -2.65 -1.51
CA ILE A 28 -0.64 -3.77 -2.10
C ILE A 28 0.26 -4.41 -3.14
N GLN A 29 0.51 -5.70 -3.00
CA GLN A 29 1.40 -6.46 -3.87
C GLN A 29 0.66 -7.71 -4.34
N PHE A 30 0.63 -7.95 -5.65
CA PHE A 30 0.02 -9.17 -6.15
C PHE A 30 0.68 -9.70 -7.41
N VAL A 31 0.70 -11.04 -7.49
CA VAL A 31 1.10 -11.80 -8.66
C VAL A 31 -0.15 -12.14 -9.46
N TRP A 32 -0.18 -11.75 -10.73
CA TRP A 32 -1.37 -11.91 -11.56
C TRP A 32 -1.07 -12.16 -13.03
N GLU A 33 -2.09 -12.62 -13.74
CA GLU A 33 -2.10 -12.69 -15.20
C GLU A 33 -3.44 -12.25 -15.79
N PRO A 34 -3.44 -11.66 -17.00
CA PRO A 34 -4.66 -11.30 -17.70
C PRO A 34 -5.44 -12.52 -18.19
N GLN A 35 -6.77 -12.51 -18.04
CA GLN A 35 -7.67 -13.53 -18.62
C GLN A 35 -7.87 -13.37 -20.13
N SER A 36 -7.67 -12.16 -20.66
CA SER A 36 -7.82 -11.80 -22.09
C SER A 36 -6.84 -10.66 -22.44
N PRO A 37 -6.38 -10.52 -23.70
CA PRO A 37 -5.40 -9.49 -24.05
C PRO A 37 -5.93 -8.10 -23.71
N GLY A 38 -5.09 -7.28 -23.07
CA GLY A 38 -5.45 -5.92 -22.67
C GLY A 38 -6.16 -5.80 -21.32
N ASN A 39 -6.54 -6.91 -20.68
CA ASN A 39 -7.05 -6.86 -19.31
C ASN A 39 -5.93 -6.41 -18.36
N VAL A 40 -6.29 -5.52 -17.44
CA VAL A 40 -5.40 -4.99 -16.41
C VAL A 40 -6.12 -4.94 -15.06
N PRO A 41 -5.39 -5.03 -13.94
CA PRO A 41 -5.94 -4.76 -12.63
C PRO A 41 -6.43 -3.33 -12.51
N ILE A 42 -7.48 -3.15 -11.73
CA ILE A 42 -7.99 -1.88 -11.24
C ILE A 42 -7.99 -1.98 -9.72
N VAL A 43 -7.29 -1.08 -9.03
CA VAL A 43 -7.39 -0.98 -7.56
C VAL A 43 -8.02 0.34 -7.21
N GLN A 44 -8.95 0.28 -6.26
CA GLN A 44 -9.73 1.42 -5.81
C GLN A 44 -9.83 1.42 -4.29
N LEU A 45 -9.66 2.58 -3.68
CA LEU A 45 -10.07 2.81 -2.29
C LEU A 45 -11.56 3.14 -2.28
N LEU A 46 -12.39 2.22 -1.79
CA LEU A 46 -13.85 2.39 -1.72
C LEU A 46 -14.26 3.23 -0.51
N GLU A 47 -13.62 2.98 0.63
CA GLU A 47 -13.92 3.70 1.88
C GLU A 47 -12.61 4.02 2.61
N PRO A 48 -12.40 5.28 3.04
CA PRO A 48 -13.11 6.46 2.59
C PRO A 48 -12.86 6.67 1.08
N GLU A 49 -13.89 7.04 0.30
CA GLU A 49 -13.76 7.28 -1.15
C GLU A 49 -12.97 8.58 -1.39
N LEU A 50 -11.65 8.51 -1.25
CA LEU A 50 -10.74 9.66 -1.35
C LEU A 50 -9.96 9.70 -2.66
N GLN A 51 -9.99 8.61 -3.43
CA GLN A 51 -9.12 8.46 -4.59
C GLN A 51 -9.84 7.75 -5.74
N ASP A 52 -9.62 8.27 -6.95
CA ASP A 52 -10.09 7.62 -8.17
C ASP A 52 -9.45 6.23 -8.32
N PRO A 53 -10.17 5.25 -8.90
CA PRO A 53 -9.57 3.96 -9.23
C PRO A 53 -8.35 4.16 -10.12
N SER A 54 -7.22 3.58 -9.73
CA SER A 54 -6.04 3.52 -10.59
C SER A 54 -6.05 2.21 -11.39
N THR A 55 -5.34 2.19 -12.51
CA THR A 55 -5.01 1.01 -13.33
C THR A 55 -3.50 0.86 -13.53
N ILE A 56 -2.73 1.80 -12.99
CA ILE A 56 -1.29 1.89 -13.17
C ILE A 56 -0.64 1.61 -11.81
N PRO A 57 0.12 0.51 -11.68
CA PRO A 57 0.86 0.23 -10.46
C PRO A 57 2.00 1.23 -10.27
N LEU A 58 2.46 1.39 -9.03
CA LEU A 58 3.70 2.10 -8.74
C LEU A 58 4.90 1.38 -9.38
N VAL A 59 4.91 0.05 -9.30
CA VAL A 59 5.93 -0.80 -9.93
C VAL A 59 5.26 -1.99 -10.61
N ARG A 60 5.65 -2.26 -11.87
CA ARG A 60 5.28 -3.48 -12.60
C ARG A 60 6.52 -4.26 -12.98
N THR A 61 6.54 -5.54 -12.62
CA THR A 61 7.62 -6.48 -12.99
C THR A 61 7.03 -7.64 -13.77
N VAL A 62 7.65 -8.01 -14.89
CA VAL A 62 7.29 -9.24 -15.62
C VAL A 62 8.05 -10.40 -14.97
N LEU A 63 7.32 -11.33 -14.34
CA LEU A 63 7.92 -12.51 -13.73
C LEU A 63 8.17 -13.61 -14.77
N TRP A 64 7.25 -13.76 -15.71
CA TRP A 64 7.33 -14.79 -16.74
C TRP A 64 6.48 -14.41 -17.95
N GLN A 65 6.92 -14.80 -19.14
CA GLN A 65 6.21 -14.59 -20.39
C GLN A 65 6.44 -15.78 -21.32
N THR A 66 5.37 -16.28 -21.95
CA THR A 66 5.50 -17.25 -23.04
C THR A 66 5.66 -16.54 -24.37
N ASP A 67 6.72 -16.89 -25.09
CA ASP A 67 6.84 -16.61 -26.52
C ASP A 67 6.23 -17.78 -27.29
N SER A 68 4.97 -17.65 -27.73
CA SER A 68 4.31 -18.71 -28.50
C SER A 68 3.88 -18.23 -29.88
N ALA A 69 4.30 -18.97 -30.91
CA ALA A 69 3.79 -18.84 -32.27
C ALA A 69 2.32 -19.30 -32.42
N THR A 70 1.75 -19.96 -31.40
CA THR A 70 0.40 -20.56 -31.41
C THR A 70 -0.65 -19.77 -30.62
N ASN A 71 -0.38 -18.50 -30.27
CA ASN A 71 -1.33 -17.57 -29.64
C ASN A 71 -1.82 -17.94 -28.22
N THR A 72 -1.15 -18.86 -27.51
CA THR A 72 -1.32 -19.03 -26.06
C THR A 72 -0.40 -18.04 -25.33
N TRP A 73 -0.67 -16.75 -25.49
CA TRP A 73 0.04 -15.69 -24.80
C TRP A 73 -0.31 -15.78 -23.31
N ARG A 74 0.72 -15.81 -22.46
CA ARG A 74 0.57 -15.83 -21.02
C ARG A 74 1.73 -15.04 -20.43
N THR A 75 1.40 -13.93 -19.78
CA THR A 75 2.37 -13.08 -19.10
C THR A 75 1.95 -12.94 -17.66
N VAL A 76 2.85 -13.33 -16.76
CA VAL A 76 2.65 -13.22 -15.32
C VAL A 76 3.39 -11.98 -14.83
N TYR A 77 2.66 -11.13 -14.12
CA TYR A 77 3.13 -9.86 -13.58
C TYR A 77 3.21 -9.92 -12.06
N HIS A 78 4.12 -9.16 -11.50
CA HIS A 78 4.12 -8.75 -10.10
C HIS A 78 3.98 -7.23 -10.05
N ASP A 79 2.85 -6.78 -9.52
CA ASP A 79 2.51 -5.36 -9.41
C ASP A 79 2.53 -4.91 -7.94
N VAL A 80 3.05 -3.71 -7.70
CA VAL A 80 3.06 -3.04 -6.40
C VAL A 80 2.33 -1.71 -6.49
N TRP A 81 1.42 -1.47 -5.54
CA TRP A 81 0.66 -0.23 -5.42
C TRP A 81 0.90 0.36 -4.03
N HIS A 82 0.83 1.68 -3.97
CA HIS A 82 0.99 2.45 -2.76
C HIS A 82 -0.16 3.43 -2.67
N LEU A 83 -0.93 3.35 -1.58
CA LEU A 83 -1.98 4.27 -1.23
C LEU A 83 -1.57 5.00 0.05
N ASP A 84 -1.67 6.32 0.02
CA ASP A 84 -1.37 7.17 1.15
C ASP A 84 -2.64 7.89 1.59
N ILE A 85 -3.14 7.55 2.78
CA ILE A 85 -4.48 7.91 3.25
C ILE A 85 -4.36 8.95 4.37
N HIS A 86 -4.83 10.17 4.07
CA HIS A 86 -4.86 11.30 4.98
C HIS A 86 -6.26 11.93 5.07
N PRO A 87 -6.85 12.07 6.27
CA PRO A 87 -6.38 11.56 7.57
C PRO A 87 -6.52 10.02 7.66
N ASN A 88 -5.86 9.39 8.64
CA ASN A 88 -6.01 7.95 8.89
C ASN A 88 -7.43 7.61 9.41
N PRO A 89 -8.29 6.94 8.62
CA PRO A 89 -9.66 6.63 9.00
C PRO A 89 -9.73 5.48 10.03
N ASP A 90 -10.89 5.25 10.66
CA ASP A 90 -11.06 4.14 11.61
C ASP A 90 -10.96 2.76 10.92
N PHE A 91 -11.30 2.71 9.65
CA PHE A 91 -11.16 1.55 8.78
C PHE A 91 -11.08 2.02 7.33
N GLU A 92 -10.59 1.15 6.45
CA GLU A 92 -10.61 1.38 5.02
C GLU A 92 -11.02 0.12 4.26
N THR A 93 -11.62 0.31 3.09
CA THR A 93 -12.02 -0.78 2.20
C THR A 93 -11.41 -0.58 0.83
N ILE A 94 -10.73 -1.61 0.34
CA ILE A 94 -10.01 -1.61 -0.92
C ILE A 94 -10.62 -2.66 -1.84
N SER A 95 -10.88 -2.27 -3.09
CA SER A 95 -11.31 -3.16 -4.16
C SER A 95 -10.17 -3.39 -5.13
N ILE A 96 -9.94 -4.66 -5.48
CA ILE A 96 -9.06 -5.10 -6.56
C ILE A 96 -9.94 -5.86 -7.55
N ARG A 97 -10.06 -5.35 -8.77
CA ARG A 97 -10.93 -5.92 -9.80
C ARG A 97 -10.27 -5.92 -11.17
N GLY A 98 -10.89 -6.64 -12.10
CA GLY A 98 -10.46 -6.74 -13.49
C GLY A 98 -10.60 -8.15 -14.01
N GLY A 99 -10.49 -8.33 -15.32
CA GLY A 99 -10.44 -9.66 -15.93
C GLY A 99 -9.06 -10.30 -15.75
N ILE A 100 -8.67 -10.57 -14.51
CA ILE A 100 -7.34 -11.05 -14.11
C ILE A 100 -7.44 -12.28 -13.21
N ASN A 101 -6.45 -13.16 -13.29
CA ASN A 101 -6.25 -14.24 -12.32
C ASN A 101 -5.17 -13.81 -11.34
N ILE A 102 -5.36 -14.02 -10.03
CA ILE A 102 -4.37 -13.68 -9.00
C ILE A 102 -3.87 -14.98 -8.38
N ASP A 103 -2.55 -15.12 -8.28
CA ASP A 103 -1.89 -16.24 -7.63
C ASP A 103 -1.55 -15.91 -6.17
N GLU A 104 -1.02 -14.71 -5.93
CA GLU A 104 -0.63 -14.22 -4.61
C GLU A 104 -1.10 -12.78 -4.41
N LEU A 105 -1.62 -12.47 -3.20
CA LEU A 105 -1.99 -11.13 -2.77
C LEU A 105 -1.45 -10.89 -1.36
N VAL A 106 -0.63 -9.84 -1.23
CA VAL A 106 -0.09 -9.36 0.04
C VAL A 106 -0.52 -7.91 0.22
N ILE A 107 -1.06 -7.60 1.39
CA ILE A 107 -1.46 -6.25 1.77
C ILE A 107 -0.78 -5.93 3.09
N ASP A 108 0.07 -4.91 3.08
CA ASP A 108 0.77 -4.41 4.24
C ASP A 108 0.25 -2.99 4.58
N THR A 109 0.00 -2.74 5.86
CA THR A 109 -0.46 -1.43 6.33
C THR A 109 0.48 -0.86 7.37
N TRP A 110 0.82 0.42 7.24
CA TRP A 110 1.62 1.15 8.22
C TRP A 110 0.89 2.41 8.67
N CYS A 111 0.57 2.49 9.97
CA CYS A 111 0.05 3.74 10.56
C CYS A 111 1.22 4.59 11.07
N VAL A 112 1.44 5.77 10.48
CA VAL A 112 2.66 6.55 10.72
C VAL A 112 2.47 7.44 11.96
N PRO A 113 3.20 7.21 13.07
CA PRO A 113 3.01 7.96 14.29
C PRO A 113 3.61 9.37 14.21
N ILE A 114 2.98 10.31 14.91
CA ILE A 114 3.64 11.59 15.22
C ILE A 114 4.66 11.29 16.32
N PRO A 115 5.92 11.74 16.21
CA PRO A 115 6.87 11.65 17.30
C PRO A 115 6.26 12.24 18.57
N GLU A 116 6.30 11.47 19.67
CA GLU A 116 5.66 11.86 20.92
C GLU A 116 6.07 13.29 21.32
N PRO A 117 5.11 14.21 21.54
CA PRO A 117 5.42 15.59 21.91
C PRO A 117 6.35 15.70 23.12
N GLY A 118 6.24 14.74 24.05
CA GLY A 118 7.11 14.64 25.23
C GLY A 118 8.59 14.42 24.89
N LEU A 119 8.89 13.61 23.87
CA LEU A 119 10.26 13.35 23.44
C LEU A 119 10.89 14.61 22.82
N ILE A 120 10.13 15.34 22.00
CA ILE A 120 10.60 16.60 21.38
C ILE A 120 10.87 17.65 22.46
N ALA A 121 9.98 17.79 23.44
CA ALA A 121 10.16 18.71 24.56
C ALA A 121 11.35 18.34 25.45
N ALA A 122 11.56 17.05 25.72
CA ALA A 122 12.70 16.55 26.51
C ALA A 122 14.04 16.81 25.81
N CYS A 123 14.13 16.53 24.50
CA CYS A 123 15.33 16.80 23.71
C CYS A 123 15.62 18.31 23.62
N GLY A 124 14.59 19.13 23.39
CA GLY A 124 14.72 20.59 23.36
C GLY A 124 15.19 21.17 24.69
N SER A 125 14.61 20.71 25.81
CA SER A 125 14.98 21.18 27.15
C SER A 125 16.39 20.71 27.56
N ALA A 126 16.77 19.46 27.26
CA ALA A 126 18.13 18.97 27.51
C ALA A 126 19.19 19.76 26.74
N ALA A 127 18.94 20.09 25.46
CA ALA A 127 19.84 20.92 24.65
C ALA A 127 19.99 22.33 25.24
N LEU A 128 18.90 22.96 25.68
CA LEU A 128 18.93 24.27 26.34
C LEU A 128 19.67 24.23 27.68
N CYS A 129 19.47 23.18 28.49
CA CYS A 129 20.20 22.98 29.74
C CYS A 129 21.71 22.83 29.51
N LEU A 130 22.12 22.05 28.51
CA LEU A 130 23.54 21.88 28.16
C LEU A 130 24.18 23.20 27.70
N LEU A 131 23.46 24.00 26.90
CA LEU A 131 23.92 25.33 26.48
C LEU A 131 24.03 26.29 27.66
N ALA A 132 23.07 26.28 28.59
CA ALA A 132 23.07 27.11 29.77
C ALA A 132 24.23 26.75 30.73
N VAL A 133 24.50 25.47 30.95
CA VAL A 133 25.64 25.00 31.76
C VAL A 133 26.96 25.40 31.12
N ARG A 134 27.09 25.27 29.79
CA ARG A 134 28.30 25.64 29.06
C ARG A 134 28.57 27.15 29.10
N ARG A 135 27.53 27.98 29.08
CA ARG A 135 27.64 29.44 29.26
C ARG A 135 28.05 29.85 30.68
N ARG A 136 27.63 29.11 31.71
CA ARG A 136 28.03 29.40 33.11
C ARG A 136 29.45 28.96 33.46
N ARG A 137 30.05 28.06 32.67
CA ARG A 137 31.42 27.54 32.88
C ARG A 137 32.50 28.27 32.06
N ARG A 138 32.11 29.25 31.23
CA ARG A 138 33.02 30.19 30.57
C ARG A 138 33.00 31.50 31.35
#